data_AF-A0A2G0Q2Z2-F1
#
_entry.id   AF-A0A2G0Q2Z2-F1
#
_cell.length_a   1.000
_cell.length_b   1.000
_cell.length_c   1.000
_cell.angle_alpha   90.00
_cell.angle_beta   90.00
_cell.angle_gamma   90.00
#
_symmetry.space_group_name_H-M   'P 1'
#
loop_
_entity.id
_entity.type
_entity.pdbx_description
1 polymer ?
#
loop_
_entity_poly.entity_id
_entity_poly.type
_entity_poly.pdbx_seq_one_letter_code
_entity_poly.pdbx_strand_id
1 'polypeptide(L)' 'MYISYKIDEKSSTDGRTKFDEQAYHDRNIVECCFGFLKGNRRIATRYEKTARNYLSMVKLGCIRLFYRRLFN' A
#
# COMPACT_ATOMS: atom_id res chain seq x y z
N MET A 1 5.69 1.50 -11.33
CA MET A 1 6.75 0.73 -10.65
C MET A 1 6.09 -0.56 -10.18
N TYR A 2 6.21 -1.62 -10.99
CA TYR A 2 5.69 -2.94 -10.65
C TYR A 2 6.67 -3.51 -9.62
N ILE A 3 6.26 -3.67 -8.36
CA ILE A 3 7.07 -4.40 -7.40
C ILE A 3 7.17 -5.82 -7.96
N SER A 4 8.36 -6.26 -8.38
CA SER A 4 8.51 -7.59 -8.99
C SER A 4 8.13 -8.66 -7.97
N TYR A 5 7.28 -9.61 -8.39
CA TYR A 5 6.95 -10.79 -7.59
C TYR A 5 8.22 -11.57 -7.26
N LYS A 6 8.67 -11.48 -6.02
CA LYS A 6 9.70 -12.35 -5.45
C LYS A 6 8.99 -13.64 -5.04
N ILE A 7 9.23 -14.70 -5.80
CA ILE A 7 8.89 -16.07 -5.37
C ILE A 7 9.72 -16.32 -4.12
N ASP A 8 9.08 -16.40 -2.96
CA ASP A 8 9.71 -16.85 -1.73
C ASP A 8 9.96 -18.36 -1.87
N GLU A 9 11.13 -18.86 -1.49
CA GLU A 9 11.48 -20.29 -1.62
C GLU A 9 10.43 -21.21 -0.99
N LYS A 10 9.68 -20.72 0.02
CA LYS A 10 8.56 -21.46 0.62
C LYS A 10 7.31 -21.51 -0.26
N SER A 11 7.05 -20.48 -1.07
CA SER A 11 5.92 -20.45 -2.02
C SER A 11 6.14 -21.33 -3.25
N SER A 12 7.41 -21.57 -3.62
CA SER A 12 7.79 -22.46 -4.73
C SER A 12 7.53 -23.95 -4.45
N THR A 13 7.50 -24.32 -3.17
CA THR A 13 7.41 -25.73 -2.74
C THR A 13 5.96 -26.21 -2.62
N ASP A 14 5.01 -25.28 -2.47
CA ASP A 14 3.58 -25.60 -2.44
C ASP A 14 3.00 -25.50 -3.86
N GLY A 15 3.00 -26.64 -4.58
CA GLY A 15 2.46 -26.78 -5.95
C GLY A 15 0.96 -26.50 -6.11
N ARG A 16 0.31 -25.83 -5.15
CA ARG A 16 -1.10 -25.42 -5.15
C ARG A 16 -1.31 -23.93 -5.36
N THR A 17 -0.27 -23.10 -5.20
CA THR A 17 -0.41 -21.65 -5.32
C THR A 17 -0.30 -21.23 -6.79
N LYS A 18 -1.44 -21.19 -7.51
CA LYS A 18 -1.49 -20.52 -8.81
C LYS A 18 -1.27 -19.02 -8.60
N PHE A 19 -0.23 -18.48 -9.24
CA PHE A 19 0.03 -17.05 -9.22
C PHE A 19 -1.10 -16.32 -9.95
N ASP A 20 -1.88 -15.54 -9.21
CA ASP A 20 -2.90 -14.65 -9.77
C ASP A 20 -2.28 -13.26 -9.95
N GLU A 21 -2.00 -12.93 -11.21
CA GLU A 21 -1.38 -11.66 -11.59
C GLU A 21 -2.27 -10.45 -11.27
N GLN A 22 -3.59 -10.62 -11.35
CA GLN A 22 -4.57 -9.57 -11.05
C GLN A 22 -4.60 -9.26 -9.55
N ALA A 23 -4.67 -10.30 -8.71
CA ALA A 23 -4.59 -10.13 -7.26
C ALA A 23 -3.25 -9.51 -6.84
N TYR A 24 -2.16 -9.85 -7.52
CA TYR A 24 -0.84 -9.27 -7.28
C TYR A 24 -0.76 -7.78 -7.69
N HIS A 25 -1.34 -7.43 -8.84
CA HIS A 25 -1.45 -6.05 -9.30
C HIS A 25 -2.29 -5.19 -8.36
N ASP A 26 -3.44 -5.67 -7.90
CA ASP A 26 -4.30 -4.96 -6.96
C ASP A 26 -3.60 -4.72 -5.62
N ARG A 27 -2.82 -5.71 -5.16
CA ARG A 27 -1.97 -5.57 -3.97
C ARG A 27 -0.89 -4.49 -4.16
N ASN A 28 -0.28 -4.39 -5.32
CA ASN A 28 0.73 -3.36 -5.60
C ASN A 28 0.15 -1.93 -5.50
N ILE A 29 -1.12 -1.73 -5.85
CA ILE A 29 -1.83 -0.45 -5.67
C ILE A 29 -1.93 -0.11 -4.17
N VAL A 30 -2.33 -1.09 -3.37
CA VAL A 30 -2.46 -0.95 -1.92
C VAL A 30 -1.08 -0.69 -1.27
N GLU A 31 -0.05 -1.44 -1.65
CA GLU A 31 1.31 -1.28 -1.16
C GLU A 31 1.93 0.08 -1.54
N CYS A 32 1.69 0.56 -2.76
CA CYS A 32 2.09 1.91 -3.18
C CYS A 32 1.42 2.99 -2.34
N CYS A 33 0.12 2.83 -2.02
CA CYS A 33 -0.59 3.74 -1.13
C CYS A 33 0.04 3.73 0.27
N PHE A 34 0.29 2.55 0.85
CA PHE A 34 0.95 2.42 2.13
C PHE A 34 2.38 2.96 2.15
N GLY A 35 3.14 2.81 1.05
CA GLY A 35 4.47 3.40 0.90
C GLY A 35 4.43 4.93 0.97
N PHE A 36 3.48 5.55 0.27
CA PHE A 36 3.24 7.00 0.35
C PHE A 36 2.80 7.44 1.75
N LEU A 37 1.90 6.70 2.38
CA LEU A 37 1.44 6.98 3.75
C LEU A 37 2.59 6.83 4.77
N LYS A 38 3.45 5.83 4.61
CA LYS A 38 4.65 5.65 5.44
C LYS A 38 5.69 6.76 5.25
N GLY A 39 5.79 7.35 4.05
CA GLY A 39 6.61 8.53 3.82
C GLY A 39 6.15 9.76 4.60
N ASN A 40 4.87 9.83 4.98
CA ASN A 40 4.38 10.85 5.89
C ASN A 40 4.71 10.46 7.33
N ARG A 41 5.80 11.02 7.87
CA ARG A 41 6.27 10.76 9.26
C ARG A 41 5.12 10.80 10.27
N ARG A 42 4.19 11.75 10.12
CA ARG A 42 3.04 11.92 11.04
C ARG A 42 2.10 10.71 11.11
N ILE A 43 1.90 10.02 9.98
CA ILE A 43 1.06 8.82 9.87
C ILE A 43 1.86 7.59 10.35
N ALA A 44 3.14 7.49 9.97
CA ALA A 44 4.00 6.36 10.29
C ALA A 44 4.25 6.20 11.80
N THR A 45 4.45 7.30 12.53
CA THR A 45 4.70 7.28 13.98
C THR A 45 3.42 7.37 14.81
N ARG A 46 2.25 7.46 14.17
CA ARG A 46 0.92 7.58 14.82
C ARG A 46 0.92 8.62 15.95
N TYR A 47 1.27 9.87 15.64
CA TYR A 47 1.19 10.97 16.63
C TYR A 47 -0.23 11.29 17.09
N GLU A 48 -1.25 10.84 16.35
CA GLU A 48 -2.63 11.14 16.64
C GLU A 48 -3.16 10.36 17.84
N LYS A 49 -3.56 11.09 18.89
CA LYS A 49 -4.06 10.52 20.15
C LYS A 49 -5.41 9.79 19.97
N THR A 50 -6.22 10.24 19.02
CA THR A 50 -7.57 9.73 18.78
C THR A 50 -7.65 9.01 17.44
N ALA A 51 -8.32 7.85 17.42
CA ALA A 51 -8.53 7.06 16.21
C ALA A 51 -9.22 7.85 15.07
N ARG A 52 -10.13 8.76 15.42
CA ARG A 52 -10.80 9.67 14.47
C ARG A 52 -9.79 10.58 13.75
N ASN A 53 -8.85 11.17 14.49
CA ASN A 53 -7.88 12.09 13.90
C ASN A 53 -6.84 11.34 13.05
N TYR A 54 -6.44 10.15 13.50
CA TYR A 54 -5.62 9.25 12.70
C TYR A 54 -6.31 8.88 11.37
N LEU A 55 -7.59 8.50 11.42
CA LEU A 55 -8.35 8.16 10.23
C LEU A 55 -8.50 9.35 9.27
N SER A 56 -8.74 10.56 9.80
CA SER A 56 -8.76 11.78 8.98
C SER A 56 -7.44 12.00 8.25
N MET A 57 -6.30 11.77 8.92
CA MET A 57 -4.98 11.88 8.30
C MET A 57 -4.73 10.85 7.21
N VAL A 58 -5.16 9.60 7.42
CA VAL A 58 -5.10 8.57 6.39
C VAL A 58 -5.94 8.96 5.17
N LYS A 59 -7.17 9.45 5.39
CA LYS A 59 -8.06 9.92 4.32
C LYS A 59 -7.43 11.09 3.53
N LEU A 60 -6.85 12.07 4.22
CA LEU A 60 -6.13 13.18 3.58
C LEU A 60 -4.94 12.70 2.75
N GLY A 61 -4.19 11.71 3.26
CA GLY A 61 -3.10 11.06 2.52
C GLY A 61 -3.59 10.39 1.23
N CYS A 62 -4.69 9.64 1.30
CA CYS A 62 -5.30 9.01 0.12
C CYS A 62 -5.82 10.05 -0.89
N ILE A 63 -6.46 11.12 -0.43
CA ILE A 63 -6.95 12.21 -1.29
C ILE A 63 -5.78 12.87 -2.02
N ARG A 64 -4.67 13.15 -1.31
CA ARG A 64 -3.47 13.74 -1.93
C ARG A 64 -2.84 12.80 -2.96
N LEU A 65 -2.82 11.49 -2.69
CA LEU A 65 -2.35 10.49 -3.65
C LEU A 65 -3.22 10.49 -4.91
N PHE A 66 -4.55 10.55 -4.75
CA PHE A 66 -5.51 10.57 -5.84
C PHE A 66 -5.35 11.83 -6.71
N TYR A 67 -5.28 13.01 -6.10
CA TYR A 67 -5.03 14.26 -6.83
C TYR A 67 -3.67 14.24 -7.55
N ARG A 68 -2.62 13.71 -6.93
CA ARG A 68 -1.32 13.55 -7.60
C ARG A 68 -1.41 12.62 -8.82
N ARG A 69 -2.28 11.61 -8.78
CA ARG A 69 -2.50 10.70 -9.92
C ARG A 69 -3.39 11.30 -11.01
N LEU A 70 -4.26 12.25 -10.67
CA LEU A 70 -5.11 12.95 -11.66
C LEU A 70 -4.39 14.11 -12.35
N PHE A 71 -3.50 14.81 -11.65
CA PHE A 71 -2.79 15.98 -12.17
C PHE A 71 -1.40 15.67 -12.76
N ASN A 72 -1.06 14.39 -12.95
CA ASN A 72 0.20 13.91 -13.53
C ASN A 72 -0.10 12.84 -14.57
#